data_AF-A0A0P7UUR6-F1
#
_entry.id   AF-A0A0P7UUR6-F1
#
_cell.length_a   1.000
_cell.length_b   1.000
_cell.length_c   1.000
_cell.angle_alpha   90.00
_cell.angle_beta   90.00
_cell.angle_gamma   90.00
#
_symmetry.space_group_name_H-M   'P 1'
#
loop_
_entity.id
_entity.type
_entity.pdbx_description
1 polymer ?
#
loop_
_entity_poly.entity_id
_entity_poly.type
_entity_poly.pdbx_seq_one_letter_code
_entity_poly.pdbx_strand_id
1 'polypeptide(L)'
;RAQEDEMDKIEKHIKSSKEKENAKPLDKPEQFLFQLSQIPNFSGRVFCILFQSSFAECMSLVFRKLEILQKVCTTLQSSSGVRQVLGLILAFGNFMNGGNRTRGQADGFTLDILPKLKDVKSSDNTQSLLLYIVAYYLRHFDEDSDKETSLYPLPEPQDLFHASQIKFEDIQKDLRKLRKDLN
;
A
#
# COMPACT_ATOMS: atom_id res chain seq x y z
N ARG A 1 32.10 -0.29 -7.40
CA ARG A 1 32.65 0.02 -8.75
C ARG A 1 34.07 0.49 -8.52
N ALA A 2 35.07 -0.15 -9.13
CA ALA A 2 36.44 0.41 -9.07
C ALA A 2 36.41 1.80 -9.71
N GLN A 3 37.04 2.76 -9.07
CA GLN A 3 37.17 4.09 -9.66
C GLN A 3 38.13 4.01 -10.85
N GLU A 4 37.95 4.90 -11.83
CA GLU A 4 38.73 4.87 -13.08
C GLU A 4 40.24 4.99 -12.80
N ASP A 5 40.60 5.77 -11.77
CA ASP A 5 41.97 5.93 -11.29
C ASP A 5 42.54 4.67 -10.59
N GLU A 6 41.69 3.84 -9.97
CA GLU A 6 42.11 2.56 -9.39
C GLU A 6 42.41 1.54 -10.48
N MET A 7 41.57 1.48 -11.51
CA MET A 7 41.78 0.62 -12.67
C MET A 7 43.06 0.99 -13.43
N ASP A 8 43.32 2.28 -13.62
CA ASP A 8 44.55 2.76 -14.26
C ASP A 8 45.82 2.33 -13.50
N LYS A 9 45.79 2.34 -12.16
CA LYS A 9 46.91 1.90 -11.33
C LYS A 9 47.15 0.40 -11.50
N ILE A 10 46.09 -0.39 -11.47
CA ILE A 10 46.14 -1.85 -11.64
C ILE A 10 46.69 -2.19 -13.04
N GLU A 11 46.21 -1.54 -14.10
CA GLU A 11 46.68 -1.78 -15.47
C GLU A 11 48.15 -1.40 -15.66
N LYS A 12 48.58 -0.26 -15.12
CA LYS A 12 49.99 0.16 -15.15
C LYS A 12 50.88 -0.83 -14.41
N HIS A 13 50.44 -1.32 -13.25
CA HIS A 13 51.18 -2.33 -12.49
C HIS A 13 51.33 -3.63 -13.29
N ILE A 14 50.25 -4.12 -13.92
CA ILE A 14 50.29 -5.33 -14.78
C ILE A 14 51.23 -5.16 -15.96
N LYS A 15 51.19 -4.00 -16.65
CA LYS A 15 52.10 -3.69 -17.77
C LYS A 15 53.57 -3.69 -17.31
N SER A 16 53.88 -2.95 -16.24
CA SER A 16 55.25 -2.86 -15.71
C SER A 16 55.78 -4.18 -15.13
N SER A 17 54.88 -5.04 -14.62
CA SER A 17 55.25 -6.33 -14.06
C SER A 17 55.63 -7.36 -15.13
N LYS A 18 55.12 -7.22 -16.36
CA LYS A 18 55.53 -8.06 -17.50
C LYS A 18 56.95 -7.75 -17.99
N GLU A 19 57.45 -6.54 -17.72
CA GLU A 19 58.79 -6.08 -18.15
C GLU A 19 59.88 -6.36 -17.10
N LYS A 20 59.53 -6.80 -15.88
CA LYS A 20 60.46 -7.02 -14.77
C LYS A 20 60.33 -8.44 -14.22
N GLU A 21 61.40 -9.23 -14.29
CA GLU A 21 61.44 -10.62 -13.77
C GLU A 21 61.12 -10.77 -12.26
N ASN A 22 61.19 -9.69 -11.46
CA ASN A 22 60.97 -9.70 -10.00
C ASN A 22 59.80 -8.83 -9.54
N ALA A 23 58.78 -8.61 -10.38
CA ALA A 23 57.64 -7.78 -9.99
C ALA A 23 56.75 -8.47 -8.94
N LYS A 24 56.33 -7.71 -7.92
CA LYS A 24 55.39 -8.21 -6.90
C LYS A 24 54.02 -8.46 -7.56
N PRO A 25 53.39 -9.62 -7.32
CA PRO A 25 52.04 -9.87 -7.83
C PRO A 25 51.03 -8.90 -7.19
N LEU A 26 49.92 -8.64 -7.89
CA LEU A 26 48.78 -7.93 -7.33
C LEU A 26 48.21 -8.67 -6.13
N ASP A 27 47.64 -7.95 -5.17
CA ASP A 27 46.93 -8.59 -4.07
C ASP A 27 45.56 -9.12 -4.52
N LYS A 28 44.98 -10.06 -3.76
CA LYS A 28 43.72 -10.72 -4.12
C LYS A 28 42.57 -9.76 -4.47
N PRO A 29 42.35 -8.64 -3.74
CA PRO A 29 41.30 -7.67 -4.10
C PRO A 29 41.54 -7.00 -5.47
N GLU A 30 42.80 -6.66 -5.77
CA GLU A 30 43.18 -6.03 -7.04
C GLU A 30 43.07 -7.02 -8.20
N GLN A 31 43.46 -8.28 -7.98
CA GLN A 31 43.25 -9.36 -8.95
C GLN A 31 41.75 -9.55 -9.25
N PHE A 32 40.90 -9.54 -8.22
CA PHE A 32 39.46 -9.64 -8.38
C PHE A 32 38.88 -8.45 -9.16
N LEU A 33 39.26 -7.21 -8.81
CA LEU A 33 38.84 -6.02 -9.55
C LEU A 33 39.30 -6.06 -11.01
N PHE A 34 40.53 -6.50 -11.26
CA PHE A 34 41.04 -6.70 -12.62
C PHE A 34 40.19 -7.74 -13.37
N GLN A 35 39.90 -8.90 -12.78
CA GLN A 35 39.04 -9.91 -13.40
C GLN A 35 37.65 -9.38 -13.75
N LEU A 36 37.02 -8.59 -12.86
CA LEU A 36 35.74 -7.95 -13.15
C LEU A 36 35.82 -6.96 -14.32
N SER A 37 36.93 -6.21 -14.43
CA SER A 37 37.14 -5.27 -15.53
C SER A 37 37.22 -5.93 -16.90
N GLN A 38 37.66 -7.19 -16.97
CA GLN A 38 37.73 -7.96 -18.21
C GLN A 38 36.34 -8.37 -18.72
N ILE A 39 35.29 -8.25 -17.90
CA ILE A 39 33.92 -8.59 -18.30
C ILE A 39 33.34 -7.43 -19.12
N PRO A 40 32.96 -7.66 -20.40
CA PRO A 40 32.42 -6.60 -21.24
C PRO A 40 31.08 -6.09 -20.69
N ASN A 41 30.96 -4.77 -20.55
CA ASN A 41 29.80 -4.09 -19.98
C ASN A 41 29.38 -4.66 -18.61
N PHE A 42 30.36 -4.94 -17.74
CA PHE A 42 30.15 -5.52 -16.41
C PHE A 42 29.01 -4.84 -15.64
N SER A 43 29.03 -3.51 -15.53
CA SER A 43 28.01 -2.75 -14.78
C SER A 43 26.60 -2.94 -15.34
N GLY A 44 26.44 -2.92 -16.67
CA GLY A 44 25.13 -3.17 -17.30
C GLY A 44 24.64 -4.59 -17.05
N ARG A 45 25.52 -5.60 -17.14
CA ARG A 45 25.15 -7.01 -16.87
C ARG A 45 24.71 -7.22 -15.43
N VAL A 46 25.45 -6.68 -14.46
CA VAL A 46 25.10 -6.76 -13.03
C VAL A 46 23.76 -6.07 -12.78
N PHE A 47 23.55 -4.89 -13.37
CA PHE A 47 22.26 -4.19 -13.29
C PHE A 47 21.11 -5.05 -13.81
N CYS A 48 21.24 -5.63 -15.01
CA CYS A 48 20.20 -6.48 -15.60
C CYS A 48 19.90 -7.71 -14.72
N ILE A 49 20.92 -8.37 -14.16
CA ILE A 49 20.73 -9.54 -13.29
C ILE A 49 19.96 -9.14 -12.02
N LEU A 50 20.35 -8.04 -11.38
CA LEU A 50 19.68 -7.55 -10.17
C LEU A 50 18.25 -7.09 -10.47
N PHE A 51 18.05 -6.37 -11.56
CA PHE A 51 16.72 -5.93 -12.00
C PHE A 51 15.82 -7.12 -12.29
N GLN A 52 16.29 -8.09 -13.10
CA GLN A 52 15.55 -9.31 -13.40
C GLN A 52 15.16 -10.07 -12.12
N SER A 53 16.05 -10.15 -11.13
CA SER A 53 15.76 -10.85 -9.87
C SER A 53 14.71 -10.16 -8.99
N SER A 54 14.51 -8.84 -9.12
CA SER A 54 13.63 -8.04 -8.25
C SER A 54 12.37 -7.53 -8.94
N PHE A 55 12.31 -7.58 -10.28
CA PHE A 55 11.22 -7.00 -11.06
C PHE A 55 9.84 -7.56 -10.68
N ALA A 56 9.71 -8.88 -10.60
CA ALA A 56 8.44 -9.55 -10.32
C ALA A 56 7.88 -9.17 -8.94
N GLU A 57 8.76 -9.10 -7.92
CA GLU A 57 8.39 -8.69 -6.57
C GLU A 57 7.93 -7.22 -6.56
N CYS A 58 8.70 -6.33 -7.19
CA CYS A 58 8.39 -4.92 -7.28
C CYS A 58 7.03 -4.67 -7.97
N MET A 59 6.75 -5.37 -9.09
CA MET A 59 5.45 -5.30 -9.75
C MET A 59 4.32 -5.84 -8.87
N SER A 60 4.54 -6.96 -8.18
CA SER A 60 3.54 -7.56 -7.29
C SER A 60 3.17 -6.62 -6.14
N LEU A 61 4.13 -5.89 -5.58
CA LEU A 61 3.87 -4.89 -4.54
C LEU A 61 2.99 -3.74 -5.05
N VAL A 62 3.21 -3.29 -6.29
CA VAL A 62 2.36 -2.25 -6.92
C VAL A 62 0.95 -2.79 -7.16
N PHE A 63 0.82 -3.99 -7.73
CA PHE A 63 -0.48 -4.61 -8.00
C PHE A 63 -1.28 -4.80 -6.72
N ARG A 64 -0.67 -5.35 -5.66
CA ARG A 64 -1.37 -5.57 -4.39
C ARG A 64 -1.94 -4.29 -3.78
N LYS A 65 -1.21 -3.16 -3.88
CA LYS A 65 -1.74 -1.85 -3.45
C LYS A 65 -2.99 -1.47 -4.24
N LEU A 66 -2.94 -1.62 -5.58
CA LEU A 66 -4.07 -1.29 -6.45
C LEU A 66 -5.27 -2.23 -6.23
N GLU A 67 -5.04 -3.51 -6.02
CA GLU A 67 -6.08 -4.50 -5.73
C GLU A 67 -6.82 -4.18 -4.42
N ILE A 68 -6.08 -3.87 -3.34
CA ILE A 68 -6.69 -3.48 -2.06
C ILE A 68 -7.54 -2.22 -2.25
N LEU A 69 -7.01 -1.21 -2.94
CA LEU A 69 -7.74 0.02 -3.21
C LEU A 69 -9.01 -0.24 -4.03
N GLN A 70 -8.91 -1.01 -5.11
CA GLN A 70 -10.04 -1.37 -5.96
C GLN A 70 -11.10 -2.14 -5.18
N LYS A 71 -10.68 -3.13 -4.38
CA LYS A 71 -11.58 -3.92 -3.53
C LYS A 71 -12.35 -3.02 -2.56
N VAL A 72 -11.65 -2.17 -1.81
CA VAL A 72 -12.27 -1.25 -0.83
C VAL A 72 -13.22 -0.28 -1.51
N CYS A 73 -12.81 0.37 -2.61
CA CYS A 73 -13.67 1.29 -3.35
C CYS A 73 -14.92 0.59 -3.91
N THR A 74 -14.77 -0.62 -4.45
CA THR A 74 -15.88 -1.40 -4.98
C THR A 74 -16.86 -1.76 -3.87
N THR A 75 -16.37 -2.23 -2.72
CA THR A 75 -17.22 -2.55 -1.55
C THR A 75 -17.96 -1.30 -1.06
N LEU A 76 -17.28 -0.16 -0.92
CA LEU A 76 -17.91 1.08 -0.46
C LEU A 76 -19.02 1.58 -1.43
N GLN A 77 -18.85 1.38 -2.73
CA GLN A 77 -19.82 1.84 -3.74
C GLN A 77 -20.99 0.87 -3.95
N SER A 78 -20.73 -0.44 -3.87
CA SER A 78 -21.67 -1.46 -4.34
C SER A 78 -22.25 -2.37 -3.25
N SER A 79 -21.66 -2.43 -2.05
CA SER A 79 -22.14 -3.28 -0.96
C SER A 79 -23.53 -2.86 -0.47
N SER A 80 -24.44 -3.83 -0.39
CA SER A 80 -25.75 -3.65 0.27
C SER A 80 -25.59 -3.33 1.75
N GLY A 81 -24.65 -3.99 2.44
CA GLY A 81 -24.37 -3.75 3.87
C GLY A 81 -23.95 -2.31 4.15
N VAL A 82 -23.05 -1.76 3.33
CA VAL A 82 -22.66 -0.33 3.43
C VAL A 82 -23.87 0.58 3.22
N ARG A 83 -24.71 0.32 2.20
CA ARG A 83 -25.93 1.10 1.97
C ARG A 83 -26.92 1.01 3.12
N GLN A 84 -27.11 -0.17 3.71
CA GLN A 84 -27.99 -0.39 4.85
C GLN A 84 -27.50 0.37 6.09
N VAL A 85 -26.21 0.30 6.42
CA VAL A 85 -25.62 1.04 7.55
C VAL A 85 -25.78 2.56 7.35
N LEU A 86 -25.45 3.09 6.17
CA LEU A 86 -25.64 4.52 5.87
C LEU A 86 -27.12 4.92 5.89
N GLY A 87 -28.01 4.04 5.41
CA GLY A 87 -29.46 4.23 5.47
C GLY A 87 -29.99 4.29 6.90
N LEU A 88 -29.50 3.44 7.81
CA LEU A 88 -29.85 3.48 9.23
C LEU A 88 -29.39 4.80 9.88
N ILE A 89 -28.17 5.24 9.59
CA ILE A 89 -27.65 6.52 10.08
C ILE A 89 -28.55 7.67 9.60
N LEU A 90 -28.95 7.66 8.32
CA LEU A 90 -29.82 8.68 7.75
C LEU A 90 -31.22 8.64 8.40
N ALA A 91 -31.82 7.46 8.54
CA ALA A 91 -33.16 7.29 9.09
C ALA A 91 -33.23 7.73 10.55
N PHE A 92 -32.30 7.28 11.40
CA PHE A 92 -32.25 7.70 12.80
C PHE A 92 -31.88 9.18 12.93
N GLY A 93 -30.96 9.68 12.10
CA GLY A 93 -30.63 11.10 12.05
C GLY A 93 -31.84 11.96 11.73
N ASN A 94 -32.63 11.60 10.72
CA ASN A 94 -33.86 12.30 10.35
C ASN A 94 -34.92 12.25 11.46
N PHE A 95 -35.11 11.07 12.08
CA PHE A 95 -36.04 10.92 13.19
C PHE A 95 -35.66 11.81 14.38
N MET A 96 -34.39 11.78 14.81
CA MET A 96 -33.90 12.56 15.94
C MET A 96 -33.91 14.07 15.68
N ASN A 97 -33.70 14.48 14.43
CA ASN A 97 -33.77 15.89 14.03
C ASN A 97 -35.17 16.31 13.55
N GLY A 98 -36.19 15.47 13.75
CA GLY A 98 -37.57 15.74 13.35
C GLY A 98 -38.07 17.08 13.89
N GLY A 99 -38.74 17.86 13.04
CA GLY A 99 -39.17 19.23 13.35
C GLY A 99 -38.15 20.31 12.99
N ASN A 100 -36.90 19.95 12.71
CA ASN A 100 -35.92 20.88 12.13
C ASN A 100 -36.00 20.84 10.59
N ARG A 101 -36.41 21.95 9.97
CA ARG A 101 -36.64 22.05 8.51
C ARG A 101 -35.37 21.80 7.67
N THR A 102 -34.17 21.92 8.23
CA THR A 102 -32.91 21.70 7.50
C THR A 102 -32.20 20.39 7.87
N ARG A 103 -32.62 19.70 8.94
CA ARG A 103 -31.92 18.51 9.47
C ARG A 103 -32.79 17.27 9.62
N GLY A 104 -34.10 17.42 9.76
CA GLY A 104 -35.03 16.31 9.98
C GLY A 104 -35.61 15.69 8.72
N GLN A 105 -35.21 16.17 7.54
CA GLN A 105 -35.70 15.74 6.22
C GLN A 105 -34.53 15.72 5.21
N ALA A 106 -33.38 15.17 5.61
CA ALA A 106 -32.20 15.10 4.77
C ALA A 106 -32.27 13.89 3.82
N ASP A 107 -31.78 14.05 2.60
CA ASP A 107 -31.58 12.96 1.62
C ASP A 107 -30.21 12.27 1.76
N GLY A 108 -29.33 12.85 2.57
CA GLY A 108 -27.99 12.35 2.81
C GLY A 108 -27.25 13.17 3.85
N PHE A 109 -26.04 12.73 4.18
CA PHE A 109 -25.16 13.42 5.12
C PHE A 109 -23.71 13.35 4.65
N THR A 110 -22.91 14.28 5.13
CA THR A 110 -21.46 14.28 4.92
C THR A 110 -20.78 13.29 5.86
N LEU A 111 -19.73 12.62 5.40
CA LEU A 111 -19.06 11.54 6.15
C LEU A 111 -18.36 12.01 7.44
N ASP A 112 -18.17 13.31 7.64
CA ASP A 112 -17.62 13.88 8.88
C ASP A 112 -18.54 13.67 10.10
N ILE A 113 -19.80 13.29 9.89
CA ILE A 113 -20.70 12.93 10.98
C ILE A 113 -20.37 11.55 11.59
N LEU A 114 -19.75 10.64 10.84
CA LEU A 114 -19.55 9.25 11.28
C LEU A 114 -18.79 9.15 12.62
N PRO A 115 -17.70 9.90 12.87
CA PRO A 115 -17.02 9.86 14.17
C PRO A 115 -17.88 10.38 15.33
N LYS A 116 -18.89 11.22 15.07
CA LYS A 116 -19.76 11.86 16.09
C LYS A 116 -20.86 10.92 16.58
N LEU A 117 -21.13 9.81 15.88
CA LEU A 117 -22.16 8.84 16.26
C LEU A 117 -21.92 8.22 17.64
N LYS A 118 -20.65 8.14 18.08
CA LYS A 118 -20.29 7.62 19.41
C LYS A 118 -20.59 8.62 20.53
N ASP A 119 -20.70 9.91 20.21
CA ASP A 119 -20.84 11.01 21.16
C ASP A 119 -22.31 11.30 21.48
N VAL A 120 -23.23 10.95 20.57
CA VAL A 120 -24.67 11.02 20.81
C VAL A 120 -25.07 9.86 21.71
N LYS A 121 -25.64 10.15 22.89
CA LYS A 121 -26.02 9.16 23.92
C LYS A 121 -27.52 9.07 24.13
N SER A 122 -27.96 7.92 24.63
CA SER A 122 -29.29 7.76 25.23
C SER A 122 -29.47 8.67 26.44
N SER A 123 -30.72 8.93 26.84
CA SER A 123 -31.06 9.82 27.96
C SER A 123 -30.48 9.37 29.30
N ASP A 124 -30.27 8.07 29.48
CA ASP A 124 -29.65 7.44 30.65
C ASP A 124 -28.13 7.27 30.51
N ASN A 125 -27.53 7.75 29.40
CA ASN A 125 -26.11 7.65 29.07
C ASN A 125 -25.54 6.22 28.99
N THR A 126 -26.37 5.19 28.87
CA THR A 126 -25.92 3.78 28.83
C THR A 126 -25.50 3.33 27.43
N GLN A 127 -26.07 3.92 26.37
CA GLN A 127 -25.80 3.52 24.99
C GLN A 127 -25.49 4.73 24.11
N SER A 128 -24.58 4.56 23.14
CA SER A 128 -24.36 5.55 22.08
C SER A 128 -25.23 5.25 20.85
N LEU A 129 -25.49 6.27 20.02
CA LEU A 129 -26.18 6.08 18.74
C LEU A 129 -25.43 5.08 17.86
N LEU A 130 -24.09 5.11 17.86
CA LEU A 130 -23.28 4.09 17.16
C LEU A 130 -23.61 2.67 17.63
N LEU A 131 -23.61 2.43 18.95
CA LEU A 131 -23.90 1.11 19.50
C LEU A 131 -25.35 0.68 19.22
N TYR A 132 -26.28 1.64 19.24
CA TYR A 132 -27.67 1.39 18.88
C TYR A 132 -27.83 0.97 17.42
N ILE A 133 -27.15 1.66 16.49
CA ILE A 133 -27.15 1.29 15.05
C ILE A 133 -26.59 -0.11 14.84
N VAL A 134 -25.48 -0.46 15.50
CA VAL A 134 -24.87 -1.80 15.40
C VAL A 134 -25.87 -2.86 15.88
N ALA A 135 -26.46 -2.67 17.07
CA ALA A 135 -27.44 -3.60 17.61
C ALA A 135 -28.69 -3.71 16.73
N TYR A 136 -29.16 -2.59 16.18
CA TYR A 136 -30.29 -2.59 15.26
C TYR A 136 -29.97 -3.32 13.96
N TYR A 137 -28.78 -3.10 13.40
CA TYR A 137 -28.32 -3.78 12.18
C TYR A 137 -28.32 -5.30 12.38
N LEU A 138 -27.66 -5.78 13.44
CA LEU A 138 -27.58 -7.22 13.74
C LEU A 138 -28.97 -7.83 13.91
N ARG A 139 -29.88 -7.14 14.60
CA ARG A 139 -31.23 -7.67 14.87
C ARG A 139 -32.16 -7.72 13.65
N HIS A 140 -31.96 -6.85 12.65
CA HIS A 140 -32.94 -6.66 11.58
C HIS A 140 -32.40 -6.91 10.16
N PHE A 141 -31.08 -6.92 9.98
CA PHE A 141 -30.45 -7.08 8.66
C PHE A 141 -29.49 -8.27 8.60
N ASP A 142 -29.02 -8.78 9.73
CA ASP A 142 -28.17 -9.96 9.78
C ASP A 142 -29.00 -11.19 10.19
N GLU A 143 -29.44 -11.97 9.20
CA GLU A 143 -30.20 -13.21 9.42
C GLU A 143 -29.39 -14.29 10.15
N ASP A 144 -28.06 -14.15 10.16
CA ASP A 144 -27.10 -15.05 10.78
C ASP A 144 -26.42 -14.42 12.01
N SER A 145 -27.01 -13.40 12.62
CA SER A 145 -26.40 -12.64 13.73
C SER A 145 -25.91 -13.50 14.91
N ASP A 146 -26.52 -14.65 15.12
CA ASP A 146 -26.22 -15.60 16.21
C ASP A 146 -25.34 -16.78 15.76
N LYS A 147 -24.88 -16.78 14.51
CA LYS A 147 -24.04 -17.84 13.92
C LYS A 147 -22.63 -17.33 13.63
N GLU A 148 -21.66 -18.23 13.59
CA GLU A 148 -20.29 -17.93 13.13
C GLU A 148 -20.23 -17.47 11.66
N THR A 149 -21.32 -17.56 10.92
CA THR A 149 -21.45 -17.10 9.53
C THR A 149 -21.85 -15.63 9.39
N SER A 150 -22.10 -14.91 10.49
CA SER A 150 -22.35 -13.46 10.47
C SER A 150 -21.23 -12.73 9.72
N LEU A 151 -21.61 -11.99 8.67
CA LEU A 151 -20.67 -11.26 7.84
C LEU A 151 -20.61 -9.79 8.26
N TYR A 152 -19.39 -9.28 8.45
CA TYR A 152 -19.18 -7.86 8.68
C TYR A 152 -19.64 -7.04 7.45
N PRO A 153 -20.60 -6.12 7.58
CA PRO A 153 -21.25 -5.49 6.42
C PRO A 153 -20.45 -4.35 5.77
N LEU A 154 -19.34 -3.98 6.39
CA LEU A 154 -18.43 -2.92 5.96
C LEU A 154 -17.12 -3.54 5.45
N PRO A 155 -16.28 -2.79 4.70
CA PRO A 155 -14.96 -3.27 4.32
C PRO A 155 -14.14 -3.65 5.54
N GLU A 156 -13.35 -4.73 5.43
CA GLU A 156 -12.42 -5.15 6.47
C GLU A 156 -11.58 -3.98 6.99
N PRO A 157 -11.53 -3.74 8.33
CA PRO A 157 -10.85 -2.56 8.88
C PRO A 157 -9.37 -2.47 8.47
N GLN A 158 -8.69 -3.61 8.34
CA GLN A 158 -7.29 -3.66 7.90
C GLN A 158 -7.14 -3.23 6.43
N ASP A 159 -8.01 -3.72 5.55
CA ASP A 159 -8.00 -3.35 4.13
C ASP A 159 -8.33 -1.86 3.97
N LEU A 160 -9.31 -1.35 4.71
CA LEU A 160 -9.69 0.06 4.70
C LEU A 160 -8.54 0.94 5.21
N PHE A 161 -7.86 0.53 6.29
CA PHE A 161 -6.68 1.23 6.78
C PHE A 161 -5.56 1.24 5.74
N HIS A 162 -5.21 0.09 5.17
CA HIS A 162 -4.19 0.01 4.12
C HIS A 162 -4.53 0.89 2.92
N ALA A 163 -5.77 0.82 2.42
CA ALA A 163 -6.24 1.66 1.32
C ALA A 163 -6.12 3.16 1.65
N SER A 164 -6.43 3.56 2.88
CA SER A 164 -6.31 4.96 3.33
C SER A 164 -4.89 5.51 3.35
N GLN A 165 -3.88 4.63 3.45
CA GLN A 165 -2.47 5.03 3.48
C GLN A 165 -1.83 5.07 2.09
N ILE A 166 -2.52 4.60 1.05
CA ILE A 166 -1.99 4.57 -0.32
C ILE A 166 -1.95 5.98 -0.90
N LYS A 167 -0.78 6.38 -1.41
CA LYS A 167 -0.58 7.59 -2.19
C LYS A 167 -0.36 7.23 -3.65
N PHE A 168 -1.13 7.84 -4.55
CA PHE A 168 -1.00 7.60 -5.98
C PHE A 168 0.34 8.07 -6.52
N GLU A 169 0.93 9.11 -5.93
CA GLU A 169 2.24 9.64 -6.32
C GLU A 169 3.35 8.59 -6.13
N ASP A 170 3.27 7.81 -5.05
CA ASP A 170 4.23 6.75 -4.75
C ASP A 170 4.11 5.61 -5.77
N ILE A 171 2.88 5.20 -6.10
CA ILE A 171 2.63 4.19 -7.15
C ILE A 171 3.17 4.66 -8.51
N GLN A 172 2.89 5.91 -8.88
CA GLN A 172 3.39 6.49 -10.12
C GLN A 172 4.92 6.58 -10.14
N LYS A 173 5.55 6.88 -9.01
CA LYS A 173 7.01 6.91 -8.87
C LYS A 173 7.60 5.51 -9.04
N ASP A 174 7.02 4.51 -8.40
CA ASP A 174 7.46 3.10 -8.49
C ASP A 174 7.34 2.60 -9.95
N LEU A 175 6.21 2.84 -10.60
CA LEU A 175 6.00 2.46 -12.01
C LEU A 175 6.93 3.19 -12.98
N ARG A 176 7.18 4.49 -12.77
CA ARG A 176 8.14 5.24 -13.59
C ARG A 176 9.56 4.71 -13.44
N LYS A 177 9.95 4.35 -12.21
CA LYS A 177 11.25 3.74 -11.95
C LYS A 177 11.37 2.40 -12.66
N LEU A 178 10.40 1.50 -12.49
CA LEU A 178 10.39 0.20 -13.17
C LEU A 178 10.43 0.33 -14.69
N ARG A 179 9.67 1.28 -15.26
CA ARG A 179 9.70 1.57 -16.69
C ARG A 179 11.06 2.09 -17.14
N LYS A 180 11.69 2.96 -16.35
CA LYS A 180 13.03 3.47 -16.66
C LYS A 180 14.08 2.35 -16.60
N ASP A 181 14.00 1.48 -15.61
CA ASP A 181 14.97 0.40 -15.39
C ASP A 181 14.80 -0.74 -16.43
N LEU A 182 13.63 -0.83 -17.06
CA LEU A 182 13.34 -1.81 -18.13
C LEU A 182 13.82 -1.38 -19.52
N ASN A 183 13.89 -0.07 -19.81
CA ASN A 183 14.26 0.50 -21.12
C ASN A 183 15.75 0.88 -21.17
#